data_AF-E3L0H8-F1
#
_entry.id   AF-E3L0H8-F1
#
_cell.length_a   1.000
_cell.length_b   1.000
_cell.length_c   1.000
_cell.angle_alpha   90.00
_cell.angle_beta   90.00
_cell.angle_gamma   90.00
#
_symmetry.space_group_name_H-M   'P 1'
#
loop_
_entity.id
_entity.type
_entity.pdbx_description
1 polymer ?
#
loop_
_entity_poly.entity_id
_entity_poly.type
_entity_poly.pdbx_seq_one_letter_code
_entity_poly.pdbx_strand_id
1 'polypeptide(L)'
;MISLNTASVPFDKLKYFLKNGLEERLPSKADIHVLNGWRPSTLMSYNSAVAKFNRFLISEGIVSLVLPVTASLLEEFCIWAGRNDVSSNDGKISATSLRKYLAGIKAWHIYHSATFPDDNNPRLALLLKASAKKDESSVTAKMKLPVMLWHMAHLWKSLVLGDELDRAVLDVSIVAFWGLARLAELTYIKDGNSINFGTSVLTTDRNPGHLRLSRCVNNTTSCALF
;
A
#
# COMPACT_ATOMS: atom_id res chain seq x y z
N MET A 1 28.94 -9.34 -12.01
CA MET A 1 28.50 -7.97 -11.68
C MET A 1 27.11 -7.78 -12.26
N ILE A 2 26.06 -7.86 -11.43
CA ILE A 2 24.67 -7.70 -11.88
C ILE A 2 24.29 -6.24 -11.64
N SER A 3 23.87 -5.58 -12.72
CA SER A 3 23.50 -4.17 -12.74
C SER A 3 22.29 -3.93 -11.82
N LEU A 4 22.51 -3.21 -10.72
CA LEU A 4 21.50 -2.79 -9.76
C LEU A 4 20.77 -1.55 -10.30
N ASN A 5 19.85 -1.72 -11.25
CA ASN A 5 19.00 -0.60 -11.66
C ASN A 5 17.58 -1.04 -12.06
N THR A 6 16.84 -1.56 -11.08
CA THR A 6 15.38 -1.69 -11.10
C THR A 6 14.91 -1.59 -9.66
N ALA A 7 13.81 -0.86 -9.39
CA ALA A 7 13.22 -0.67 -8.06
C ALA A 7 13.37 -1.92 -7.17
N SER A 8 14.34 -1.88 -6.25
CA SER A 8 14.77 -3.08 -5.53
C SER A 8 13.62 -3.62 -4.69
N VAL A 9 13.17 -4.84 -5.00
CA VAL A 9 12.19 -5.56 -4.18
C VAL A 9 12.70 -5.56 -2.72
N PRO A 10 11.94 -5.04 -1.75
CA PRO A 10 12.40 -4.91 -0.38
C PRO A 10 12.29 -6.26 0.35
N PHE A 11 13.23 -7.18 0.08
CA PHE A 11 13.23 -8.55 0.62
C PHE A 11 13.12 -8.58 2.15
N ASP A 12 13.80 -7.68 2.86
CA ASP A 12 13.75 -7.58 4.33
C ASP A 12 12.33 -7.33 4.87
N LYS A 13 11.47 -6.74 4.04
CA LYS A 13 10.09 -6.40 4.40
C LYS A 13 9.08 -7.47 3.96
N LEU A 14 9.49 -8.46 3.15
CA LEU A 14 8.62 -9.50 2.57
C LEU A 14 8.72 -10.85 3.30
N LYS A 15 9.09 -10.83 4.58
CA LYS A 15 9.40 -12.03 5.39
C LYS A 15 8.31 -13.10 5.40
N TYR A 16 7.04 -12.73 5.28
CA TYR A 16 5.92 -13.68 5.33
C TYR A 16 5.57 -14.19 3.94
N PHE A 17 5.57 -13.31 2.93
CA PHE A 17 5.23 -13.66 1.56
C PHE A 17 6.22 -14.62 0.90
N LEU A 18 7.49 -14.60 1.33
CA LEU A 18 8.53 -15.48 0.78
C LEU A 18 8.48 -16.92 1.35
N LYS A 19 7.75 -17.14 2.45
CA LYS A 19 7.62 -18.45 3.10
C LYS A 19 6.62 -19.32 2.34
N ASN A 20 6.93 -20.60 2.15
CA ASN A 20 6.00 -21.56 1.57
C ASN A 20 5.07 -22.08 2.67
N GLY A 21 3.95 -21.39 2.92
CA GLY A 21 3.15 -21.64 4.10
C GLY A 21 3.81 -21.05 5.36
N LEU A 22 4.15 -21.91 6.32
CA LEU A 22 4.91 -21.53 7.52
C LEU A 22 6.42 -21.81 7.39
N GLU A 23 6.83 -22.52 6.33
CA GLU A 23 8.22 -22.94 6.11
C GLU A 23 9.07 -21.87 5.43
N GLU A 24 10.32 -21.73 5.88
CA GLU A 24 11.27 -20.82 5.26
C GLU A 24 11.77 -21.37 3.93
N ARG A 25 11.73 -20.53 2.90
CA ARG A 25 12.22 -20.86 1.57
C ARG A 25 13.07 -19.71 1.05
N LEU A 26 14.23 -20.06 0.50
CA LEU A 26 15.08 -19.09 -0.20
C LEU A 26 14.51 -18.82 -1.60
N PRO A 27 14.37 -17.55 -2.02
CA PRO A 27 13.89 -17.21 -3.35
C PRO A 27 14.93 -17.60 -4.40
N SER A 28 14.48 -18.31 -5.44
CA SER A 28 15.29 -18.61 -6.62
C SER A 28 15.45 -17.38 -7.54
N LYS A 29 16.31 -17.47 -8.57
CA LYS A 29 16.44 -16.41 -9.59
C LYS A 29 15.12 -16.14 -10.33
N ALA A 30 14.34 -17.19 -10.60
CA ALA A 30 13.02 -17.06 -11.21
C ALA A 30 12.05 -16.35 -10.27
N ASP A 31 12.07 -16.71 -8.98
CA ASP A 31 11.23 -16.08 -7.95
C ASP A 31 11.51 -14.58 -7.84
N ILE A 32 12.79 -14.16 -7.88
CA ILE A 32 13.19 -12.74 -7.90
C ILE A 32 12.60 -12.02 -9.11
N HIS A 33 12.61 -12.65 -10.29
CA HIS A 33 12.05 -12.06 -11.50
C HIS A 33 10.53 -11.94 -11.43
N VAL A 34 9.83 -12.97 -10.90
CA VAL A 34 8.38 -12.95 -10.67
C VAL A 34 8.00 -11.82 -9.71
N LEU A 35 8.77 -11.61 -8.62
CA LEU A 35 8.50 -10.54 -7.66
C LEU A 35 8.56 -9.15 -8.30
N ASN A 36 9.45 -8.93 -9.29
CA ASN A 36 9.51 -7.68 -10.04
C ASN A 36 8.26 -7.43 -10.91
N GLY A 37 7.41 -8.44 -11.12
CA GLY A 37 6.12 -8.28 -11.81
C GLY A 37 5.09 -7.45 -11.04
N TRP A 38 5.27 -7.26 -9.73
CA TRP A 38 4.37 -6.45 -8.89
C TRP A 38 5.01 -5.14 -8.44
N ARG A 39 4.17 -4.10 -8.25
CA ARG A 39 4.63 -2.86 -7.60
C ARG A 39 5.07 -3.14 -6.15
N PRO A 40 6.11 -2.46 -5.62
CA PRO A 40 6.56 -2.66 -4.25
C PRO A 40 5.47 -2.44 -3.18
N SER A 41 4.56 -1.47 -3.40
CA SER A 41 3.41 -1.21 -2.51
C SER A 41 2.40 -2.36 -2.51
N THR A 42 2.20 -3.01 -3.67
CA THR A 42 1.34 -4.18 -3.82
C THR A 42 1.94 -5.38 -3.08
N LEU A 43 3.24 -5.64 -3.25
CA LEU A 43 3.94 -6.69 -2.50
C LEU A 43 3.86 -6.50 -0.99
N MET A 44 4.01 -5.26 -0.51
CA MET A 44 3.85 -4.94 0.92
C MET A 44 2.44 -5.27 1.43
N SER A 45 1.43 -4.93 0.63
CA SER A 45 0.03 -5.22 0.95
C SER A 45 -0.22 -6.74 0.99
N TYR A 46 0.33 -7.50 0.03
CA TYR A 46 0.22 -8.95 0.03
C TYR A 46 0.96 -9.60 1.20
N ASN A 47 2.17 -9.14 1.52
CA ASN A 47 2.89 -9.61 2.70
C ASN A 47 2.11 -9.34 4.00
N SER A 48 1.43 -8.20 4.11
CA SER A 48 0.56 -7.91 5.26
C SER A 48 -0.66 -8.85 5.34
N ALA A 49 -1.18 -9.30 4.18
CA ALA A 49 -2.26 -10.28 4.12
C ALA A 49 -1.79 -11.65 4.62
N VAL A 50 -0.64 -12.12 4.13
CA VAL A 50 -0.01 -13.39 4.59
C VAL A 50 0.33 -13.29 6.08
N ALA A 51 0.85 -12.17 6.55
CA ALA A 51 1.13 -11.97 7.97
C ALA A 51 -0.12 -12.10 8.86
N LYS A 52 -1.27 -11.54 8.43
CA LYS A 52 -2.52 -11.67 9.17
C LYS A 52 -3.08 -13.10 9.08
N PHE A 53 -2.93 -13.77 7.94
CA PHE A 53 -3.29 -15.17 7.77
C PHE A 53 -2.46 -16.06 8.71
N ASN A 54 -1.15 -15.85 8.81
CA ASN A 54 -0.29 -16.59 9.73
C ASN A 54 -0.69 -16.37 11.20
N ARG A 55 -1.12 -15.17 11.58
CA ARG A 55 -1.67 -14.92 12.93
C ARG A 55 -2.93 -15.74 13.20
N PHE A 56 -3.79 -15.90 12.19
CA PHE A 56 -4.96 -16.77 12.27
C PHE A 56 -4.55 -18.23 12.44
N LEU A 57 -3.60 -18.73 11.64
CA LEU A 57 -3.09 -20.10 11.79
C LEU A 57 -2.56 -20.37 13.20
N ILE A 58 -1.79 -19.41 13.75
CA ILE A 58 -1.27 -19.49 15.12
C ILE A 58 -2.40 -19.51 16.16
N SER A 59 -3.47 -18.73 15.96
CA SER A 59 -4.61 -18.72 16.89
C SER A 59 -5.43 -20.01 16.86
N GLU A 60 -5.50 -20.69 15.71
CA GLU A 60 -6.15 -22.00 15.57
C GLU A 60 -5.23 -23.17 15.98
N GLY A 61 -3.99 -22.89 16.41
CA GLY A 61 -3.02 -23.91 16.82
C GLY A 61 -2.38 -24.68 15.66
N ILE A 62 -2.47 -24.17 14.43
CA ILE A 62 -1.87 -24.78 13.24
C ILE A 62 -0.37 -24.42 13.20
N VAL A 63 0.48 -25.41 13.51
CA VAL A 63 1.93 -25.24 13.62
C VAL A 63 2.70 -25.52 12.34
N SER A 64 2.12 -26.30 11.42
CA SER A 64 2.71 -26.60 10.12
C SER A 64 1.65 -26.48 9.03
N LEU A 65 1.97 -25.67 8.02
CA LEU A 65 1.18 -25.51 6.82
C LEU A 65 2.16 -25.37 5.67
N VAL A 66 1.97 -26.18 4.63
CA VAL A 66 2.60 -26.03 3.32
C VAL A 66 1.47 -25.79 2.32
N LEU A 67 1.69 -24.91 1.36
CA LEU A 67 0.69 -24.64 0.32
C LEU A 67 0.37 -25.94 -0.47
N PRO A 68 -0.87 -26.14 -0.93
CA PRO A 68 -1.97 -25.16 -1.01
C PRO A 68 -2.82 -25.03 0.26
N VAL A 69 -3.35 -23.81 0.49
CA VAL A 69 -4.38 -23.58 1.52
C VAL A 69 -5.68 -24.26 1.10
N THR A 70 -6.37 -24.90 2.04
CA THR A 70 -7.66 -25.55 1.77
C THR A 70 -8.82 -24.55 1.72
N ALA A 71 -9.88 -24.92 1.00
CA ALA A 71 -11.09 -24.10 0.88
C ALA A 71 -11.71 -23.77 2.25
N SER A 72 -11.81 -24.76 3.14
CA SER A 72 -12.38 -24.59 4.49
C SER A 72 -11.57 -23.62 5.33
N LEU A 73 -10.24 -23.69 5.26
CA LEU A 73 -9.35 -22.81 6.03
C LEU A 73 -9.46 -21.34 5.57
N LEU A 74 -9.76 -21.09 4.29
CA LEU A 74 -10.08 -19.75 3.80
C LEU A 74 -11.43 -19.24 4.30
N GLU A 75 -12.45 -20.09 4.39
CA GLU A 75 -13.75 -19.73 4.95
C GLU A 75 -13.62 -19.38 6.44
N GLU A 76 -12.92 -20.22 7.20
CA GLU A 76 -12.60 -19.98 8.62
C GLU A 76 -11.81 -18.68 8.79
N PHE A 77 -10.79 -18.44 7.96
CA PHE A 77 -10.06 -17.18 7.97
C PHE A 77 -10.97 -15.97 7.70
N CYS A 78 -11.92 -16.09 6.76
CA CYS A 78 -12.87 -15.00 6.48
C CYS A 78 -13.78 -14.71 7.69
N ILE A 79 -14.21 -15.75 8.41
CA ILE A 79 -15.00 -15.62 9.63
C ILE A 79 -14.15 -15.05 10.78
N TRP A 80 -12.88 -15.45 10.88
CA TRP A 80 -11.98 -14.94 11.91
C TRP A 80 -11.61 -13.48 11.64
N ALA A 81 -11.23 -13.13 10.41
CA ALA A 81 -10.73 -11.80 10.08
C ALA A 81 -11.84 -10.77 9.83
N GLY A 82 -12.97 -11.17 9.23
CA GLY A 82 -14.03 -10.25 8.84
C GLY A 82 -14.89 -9.78 10.01
N ARG A 83 -15.52 -8.61 9.88
CA ARG A 83 -16.59 -8.21 10.81
C ARG A 83 -17.79 -9.13 10.68
N ASN A 84 -18.28 -9.64 11.80
CA ASN A 84 -19.44 -10.53 11.92
C ASN A 84 -19.84 -10.62 13.40
N ASP A 85 -21.00 -11.25 13.67
CA ASP A 85 -21.51 -11.50 15.02
C ASP A 85 -21.13 -12.88 15.58
N VAL A 86 -20.54 -13.75 14.76
CA VAL A 86 -20.33 -15.17 15.11
C VAL A 86 -18.99 -15.43 15.80
N SER A 87 -18.01 -14.54 15.63
CA SER A 87 -16.72 -14.57 16.32
C SER A 87 -16.53 -13.32 17.18
N SER A 88 -15.79 -13.43 18.28
CA SER A 88 -15.55 -12.32 19.22
C SER A 88 -14.09 -11.91 19.32
N ASN A 89 -13.28 -12.28 18.34
CA ASN A 89 -11.86 -11.96 18.32
C ASN A 89 -11.61 -10.48 17.99
N ASP A 90 -10.53 -9.93 18.55
CA ASP A 90 -10.07 -8.58 18.26
C ASP A 90 -9.38 -8.49 16.90
N GLY A 91 -9.26 -7.28 16.36
CA GLY A 91 -8.57 -7.00 15.11
C GLY A 91 -9.37 -7.35 13.85
N LYS A 92 -10.70 -7.38 13.93
CA LYS A 92 -11.59 -7.55 12.78
C LYS A 92 -11.42 -6.44 11.76
N ILE A 93 -11.40 -6.82 10.48
CA ILE A 93 -11.18 -5.92 9.34
C ILE A 93 -12.44 -5.78 8.50
N SER A 94 -12.52 -4.68 7.75
CA SER A 94 -13.60 -4.45 6.79
C SER A 94 -13.60 -5.50 5.68
N ALA A 95 -14.76 -5.77 5.09
CA ALA A 95 -14.93 -6.59 3.89
C ALA A 95 -14.06 -6.11 2.72
N THR A 96 -13.86 -4.78 2.59
CA THR A 96 -12.95 -4.21 1.59
C THR A 96 -11.49 -4.59 1.83
N SER A 97 -11.05 -4.62 3.09
CA SER A 97 -9.71 -5.04 3.47
C SER A 97 -9.57 -6.57 3.34
N LEU A 98 -10.58 -7.33 3.77
CA LEU A 98 -10.61 -8.77 3.66
C LEU A 98 -10.51 -9.25 2.20
N ARG A 99 -11.21 -8.58 1.28
CA ARG A 99 -11.08 -8.85 -0.16
C ARG A 99 -9.65 -8.62 -0.67
N LYS A 100 -8.99 -7.55 -0.24
CA LYS A 100 -7.58 -7.31 -0.58
C LYS A 100 -6.66 -8.39 -0.02
N TYR A 101 -7.00 -8.92 1.16
CA TYR A 101 -6.21 -9.95 1.80
C TYR A 101 -6.34 -11.29 1.08
N LEU A 102 -7.56 -11.66 0.67
CA LEU A 102 -7.78 -12.83 -0.20
C LEU A 102 -7.00 -12.73 -1.52
N ALA A 103 -6.97 -11.55 -2.14
CA ALA A 103 -6.15 -11.33 -3.34
C ALA A 103 -4.64 -11.52 -3.06
N GLY A 104 -4.16 -11.09 -1.88
CA GLY A 104 -2.78 -11.31 -1.45
C GLY A 104 -2.46 -12.78 -1.18
N ILE A 105 -3.39 -13.53 -0.58
CA ILE A 105 -3.24 -14.97 -0.37
C ILE A 105 -3.27 -15.71 -1.72
N LYS A 106 -4.11 -15.31 -2.67
CA LYS A 106 -4.10 -15.86 -4.04
C LYS A 106 -2.78 -15.57 -4.76
N ALA A 107 -2.26 -14.34 -4.65
CA ALA A 107 -0.95 -13.98 -5.19
C ALA A 107 0.19 -14.79 -4.56
N TRP A 108 0.09 -15.10 -3.27
CA TRP A 108 1.04 -15.96 -2.56
C TRP A 108 1.06 -17.39 -3.12
N HIS A 109 -0.10 -17.96 -3.45
CA HIS A 109 -0.19 -19.25 -4.14
C HIS A 109 0.45 -19.19 -5.54
N ILE A 110 0.17 -18.14 -6.31
CA ILE A 110 0.74 -17.94 -7.64
C ILE A 110 2.28 -17.87 -7.57
N TYR A 111 2.82 -17.11 -6.62
CA TYR A 111 4.26 -16.99 -6.41
C TYR A 111 4.93 -18.36 -6.12
N HIS A 112 4.30 -19.19 -5.30
CA HIS A 112 4.80 -20.53 -4.99
C HIS A 112 4.44 -21.61 -6.01
N SER A 113 3.77 -21.26 -7.11
CA SER A 113 3.23 -22.21 -8.10
C SER A 113 2.32 -23.27 -7.48
N ALA A 114 1.54 -22.88 -6.47
CA ALA A 114 0.55 -23.72 -5.81
C ALA A 114 -0.86 -23.44 -6.33
N THR A 115 -1.71 -24.47 -6.35
CA THR A 115 -3.12 -24.33 -6.77
C THR A 115 -3.92 -23.59 -5.70
N PHE A 116 -4.59 -22.50 -6.09
CA PHE A 116 -5.53 -21.83 -5.19
C PHE A 116 -6.90 -22.53 -5.26
N PRO A 117 -7.59 -22.78 -4.13
CA PRO A 117 -8.92 -23.40 -4.15
C PRO A 117 -9.94 -22.40 -4.72
N ASP A 118 -10.29 -22.53 -6.00
CA ASP A 118 -11.27 -21.66 -6.66
C ASP A 118 -12.73 -22.17 -6.54
N ASP A 119 -12.93 -23.40 -6.07
CA ASP A 119 -14.26 -24.03 -5.98
C ASP A 119 -15.21 -23.35 -4.97
N ASN A 120 -14.65 -22.72 -3.93
CA ASN A 120 -15.42 -22.06 -2.87
C ASN A 120 -15.65 -20.55 -3.10
N ASN A 121 -15.26 -20.02 -4.26
CA ASN A 121 -15.40 -18.60 -4.59
C ASN A 121 -16.83 -18.04 -4.34
N PRO A 122 -17.93 -18.74 -4.67
CA PRO A 122 -19.29 -18.27 -4.36
C PRO A 122 -19.55 -18.14 -2.85
N ARG A 123 -19.03 -19.08 -2.04
CA ARG A 123 -19.16 -19.05 -0.57
C ARG A 123 -18.35 -17.91 0.02
N LEU A 124 -17.10 -17.72 -0.42
CA LEU A 124 -16.27 -16.59 -0.01
C LEU A 124 -16.93 -15.24 -0.36
N ALA A 125 -17.58 -15.14 -1.52
CA ALA A 125 -18.32 -13.95 -1.90
C ALA A 125 -19.52 -13.67 -0.98
N LEU A 126 -20.24 -14.71 -0.55
CA LEU A 126 -21.32 -14.58 0.43
C LEU A 126 -20.81 -14.18 1.81
N LEU A 127 -19.69 -14.75 2.28
CA LEU A 127 -19.05 -14.34 3.54
C LEU A 127 -18.62 -12.87 3.50
N LEU A 128 -17.98 -12.44 2.42
CA LEU A 128 -17.62 -11.02 2.21
C LEU A 128 -18.86 -10.12 2.21
N LYS A 129 -19.97 -10.56 1.59
CA LYS A 129 -21.23 -9.80 1.58
C LYS A 129 -21.85 -9.70 2.98
N ALA A 130 -21.80 -10.77 3.76
CA ALA A 130 -22.25 -10.77 5.15
C ALA A 130 -21.43 -9.79 6.01
N SER A 131 -20.09 -9.81 5.86
CA SER A 131 -19.22 -8.83 6.52
C SER A 131 -19.47 -7.40 6.06
N ALA A 132 -19.73 -7.16 4.77
CA ALA A 132 -20.01 -5.82 4.26
C ALA A 132 -21.29 -5.22 4.87
N LYS A 133 -22.35 -6.01 5.05
CA LYS A 133 -23.56 -5.56 5.76
C LYS A 133 -23.26 -5.13 7.19
N LYS A 134 -22.35 -5.83 7.86
CA LYS A 134 -21.90 -5.47 9.22
C LYS A 134 -21.03 -4.23 9.21
N ASP A 135 -20.18 -4.08 8.21
CA ASP A 135 -19.43 -2.85 7.99
C ASP A 135 -20.37 -1.66 7.85
N GLU A 136 -21.40 -1.74 7.01
CA GLU A 136 -22.39 -0.66 6.84
C GLU A 136 -23.03 -0.24 8.17
N SER A 137 -23.41 -1.20 9.01
CA SER A 137 -23.95 -0.92 10.35
C SER A 137 -22.93 -0.29 11.31
N SER A 138 -21.63 -0.52 11.09
CA SER A 138 -20.53 0.10 11.85
C SER A 138 -20.04 1.42 11.26
N VAL A 139 -20.41 1.72 10.00
CA VAL A 139 -19.91 2.81 9.16
C VAL A 139 -20.78 4.07 9.28
N THR A 140 -21.27 4.36 10.48
CA THR A 140 -21.39 5.77 10.92
C THR A 140 -19.99 6.42 11.07
N ALA A 141 -19.02 5.99 10.26
CA ALA A 141 -17.67 6.49 10.18
C ALA A 141 -17.73 7.83 9.46
N LYS A 142 -17.65 8.89 10.28
CA LYS A 142 -17.46 10.30 9.93
C LYS A 142 -16.82 10.45 8.54
N MET A 143 -17.62 10.78 7.54
CA MET A 143 -17.12 11.08 6.20
C MET A 143 -16.03 12.15 6.34
N LYS A 144 -14.87 11.92 5.72
CA LYS A 144 -13.82 12.94 5.69
C LYS A 144 -14.37 14.13 4.93
N LEU A 145 -14.55 15.25 5.62
CA LEU A 145 -15.04 16.48 5.01
C LEU A 145 -14.06 16.92 3.90
N PRO A 146 -14.56 17.50 2.80
CA PRO A 146 -13.70 18.05 1.77
C PRO A 146 -12.67 19.02 2.35
N VAL A 147 -11.46 19.04 1.79
CA VAL A 147 -10.51 20.10 2.09
C VAL A 147 -11.05 21.38 1.46
N MET A 148 -11.30 22.40 2.27
CA MET A 148 -11.88 23.67 1.83
C MET A 148 -10.83 24.79 1.83
N LEU A 149 -11.13 25.88 1.13
CA LEU A 149 -10.23 27.01 0.93
C LEU A 149 -9.72 27.61 2.25
N TRP A 150 -10.52 27.61 3.32
CA TRP A 150 -10.08 28.08 4.62
C TRP A 150 -8.97 27.23 5.24
N HIS A 151 -8.89 25.92 4.92
CA HIS A 151 -7.77 25.09 5.35
C HIS A 151 -6.49 25.57 4.68
N MET A 152 -6.53 25.96 3.40
CA MET A 152 -5.38 26.56 2.70
C MET A 152 -5.00 27.91 3.29
N ALA A 153 -5.97 28.77 3.59
CA ALA A 153 -5.71 30.05 4.24
C ALA A 153 -5.09 29.88 5.64
N HIS A 154 -5.48 28.84 6.37
CA HIS A 154 -4.88 28.49 7.65
C HIS A 154 -3.43 27.99 7.48
N LEU A 155 -3.20 27.02 6.58
CA LEU A 155 -1.86 26.51 6.27
C LEU A 155 -0.91 27.65 5.84
N TRP A 156 -1.37 28.56 4.98
CA TRP A 156 -0.61 29.72 4.56
C TRP A 156 -0.17 30.57 5.76
N LYS A 157 -1.12 30.97 6.62
CA LYS A 157 -0.82 31.78 7.81
C LYS A 157 0.17 31.10 8.76
N SER A 158 0.06 29.77 8.89
CA SER A 158 0.89 29.00 9.81
C SER A 158 2.28 28.68 9.27
N LEU A 159 2.44 28.50 7.96
CA LEU A 159 3.66 27.93 7.36
C LEU A 159 4.48 28.93 6.54
N VAL A 160 3.91 30.07 6.12
CA VAL A 160 4.61 31.02 5.22
C VAL A 160 5.86 31.64 5.84
N LEU A 161 5.86 31.85 7.17
CA LEU A 161 6.99 32.37 7.94
C LEU A 161 7.81 31.25 8.61
N GLY A 162 7.48 29.99 8.34
CA GLY A 162 8.15 28.83 8.91
C GLY A 162 9.53 28.56 8.30
N ASP A 163 10.07 27.40 8.62
CA ASP A 163 11.34 26.93 8.09
C ASP A 163 11.23 26.47 6.61
N GLU A 164 12.33 26.00 6.03
CA GLU A 164 12.34 25.54 4.64
C GLU A 164 11.38 24.37 4.40
N LEU A 165 11.21 23.49 5.40
CA LEU A 165 10.28 22.38 5.33
C LEU A 165 8.84 22.88 5.34
N ASP A 166 8.50 23.82 6.23
CA ASP A 166 7.16 24.42 6.32
C ASP A 166 6.75 25.07 4.99
N ARG A 167 7.68 25.81 4.36
CA ARG A 167 7.45 26.40 3.04
C ARG A 167 7.28 25.35 1.96
N ALA A 168 8.11 24.30 1.96
CA ALA A 168 7.96 23.20 1.01
C ALA A 168 6.62 22.45 1.19
N VAL A 169 6.17 22.24 2.43
CA VAL A 169 4.87 21.64 2.74
C VAL A 169 3.72 22.52 2.27
N LEU A 170 3.84 23.85 2.42
CA LEU A 170 2.88 24.81 1.90
C LEU A 170 2.78 24.74 0.37
N ASP A 171 3.91 24.78 -0.33
CA ASP A 171 3.97 24.70 -1.80
C ASP A 171 3.35 23.40 -2.32
N VAL A 172 3.71 22.24 -1.72
CA VAL A 172 3.12 20.94 -2.07
C VAL A 172 1.62 20.93 -1.81
N SER A 173 1.15 21.54 -0.72
CA SER A 173 -0.28 21.61 -0.38
C SER A 173 -1.06 22.44 -1.40
N ILE A 174 -0.50 23.58 -1.84
CA ILE A 174 -1.11 24.44 -2.86
C ILE A 174 -1.21 23.70 -4.19
N VAL A 175 -0.12 23.07 -4.64
CA VAL A 175 -0.09 22.31 -5.90
C VAL A 175 -1.05 21.11 -5.84
N ALA A 176 -1.11 20.39 -4.72
CA ALA A 176 -2.04 19.27 -4.55
C ALA A 176 -3.51 19.73 -4.60
N PHE A 177 -3.82 20.84 -3.92
CA PHE A 177 -5.18 21.37 -3.84
C PHE A 177 -5.69 21.86 -5.20
N TRP A 178 -4.90 22.68 -5.91
CA TRP A 178 -5.32 23.26 -7.19
C TRP A 178 -5.09 22.33 -8.39
N GLY A 179 -4.04 21.51 -8.33
CA GLY A 179 -3.73 20.53 -9.38
C GLY A 179 -4.56 19.23 -9.26
N LEU A 180 -5.36 19.08 -8.20
CA LEU A 180 -6.06 17.83 -7.86
C LEU A 180 -5.13 16.60 -7.86
N ALA A 181 -3.84 16.85 -7.60
CA ALA A 181 -2.78 15.86 -7.68
C ALA A 181 -2.72 15.06 -6.38
N ARG A 182 -2.37 13.77 -6.48
CA ARG A 182 -2.16 12.96 -5.27
C ARG A 182 -0.80 13.32 -4.67
N LEU A 183 -0.71 13.34 -3.34
CA LEU A 183 0.58 13.56 -2.64
C LEU A 183 1.67 12.60 -3.11
N ALA A 184 1.33 11.35 -3.42
CA ALA A 184 2.28 10.35 -3.94
C ALA A 184 2.79 10.64 -5.37
N GLU A 185 2.16 11.56 -6.09
CA GLU A 185 2.59 12.04 -7.42
C GLU A 185 3.53 13.25 -7.29
N LEU A 186 3.41 14.02 -6.19
CA LEU A 186 4.20 15.23 -5.93
C LEU A 186 5.43 15.00 -5.06
N THR A 187 5.43 13.94 -4.25
CA THR A 187 6.49 13.66 -3.26
C THR A 187 7.30 12.42 -3.62
N TYR A 188 8.59 12.43 -3.28
CA TYR A 188 9.51 11.33 -3.55
C TYR A 188 10.19 10.86 -2.26
N ILE A 189 10.49 9.57 -2.18
CA ILE A 189 11.05 8.92 -0.97
C ILE A 189 12.58 9.05 -0.90
N LYS A 190 13.25 9.39 -2.01
CA LYS A 190 14.71 9.36 -2.11
C LYS A 190 15.24 10.72 -2.53
N ASP A 191 16.24 11.19 -1.80
CA ASP A 191 17.02 12.38 -2.12
C ASP A 191 17.93 12.07 -3.34
N GLY A 192 17.41 12.18 -4.56
CA GLY A 192 18.23 11.88 -5.73
C GLY A 192 17.54 11.99 -7.08
N ASN A 193 18.28 12.60 -8.01
CA ASN A 193 17.97 13.01 -9.38
C ASN A 193 17.44 11.90 -10.33
N SER A 194 17.18 10.69 -9.86
CA SER A 194 16.63 9.59 -10.66
C SER A 194 15.11 9.56 -10.53
N ILE A 195 14.44 10.35 -11.37
CA ILE A 195 12.98 10.39 -11.45
C ILE A 195 12.48 9.05 -12.02
N ASN A 196 11.64 8.34 -11.27
CA ASN A 196 10.92 7.19 -11.79
C ASN A 196 9.73 7.71 -12.62
N PHE A 197 9.92 7.84 -13.94
CA PHE A 197 8.92 8.37 -14.87
C PHE A 197 7.59 7.59 -14.87
N GLY A 198 7.57 6.33 -14.44
CA GLY A 198 6.35 5.51 -14.35
C GLY A 198 5.38 5.89 -13.23
N THR A 199 5.75 6.84 -12.36
CA THR A 199 4.94 7.30 -11.21
C THR A 199 4.80 8.82 -11.12
N SER A 200 5.48 9.58 -11.98
CA SER A 200 5.49 11.05 -11.93
C SER A 200 4.51 11.61 -12.95
N VAL A 201 3.62 12.51 -12.50
CA VAL A 201 2.70 13.28 -13.37
C VAL A 201 3.40 14.49 -14.00
N LEU A 202 4.65 14.78 -13.60
CA LEU A 202 5.50 15.76 -14.26
C LEU A 202 5.99 15.18 -15.59
N THR A 203 5.04 15.09 -16.52
CA THR A 203 5.28 14.87 -17.93
C THR A 203 6.25 15.94 -18.41
N THR A 204 7.30 15.45 -19.06
CA THR A 204 8.32 16.22 -19.74
C THR A 204 7.70 17.04 -20.85
N ASP A 205 7.21 18.22 -20.50
CA ASP A 205 6.93 19.31 -21.44
C ASP A 205 7.78 20.53 -21.04
N ARG A 206 9.10 20.35 -21.05
CA ARG A 206 10.01 21.48 -21.19
C ARG A 206 11.35 21.02 -21.75
N ASN A 207 11.70 21.59 -22.89
CA ASN A 207 13.06 21.59 -23.42
C ASN A 207 14.08 21.83 -22.30
N PRO A 208 15.27 21.19 -22.31
CA PRO A 208 16.28 21.32 -21.25
C PRO A 208 16.94 22.71 -21.13
N GLY A 209 16.36 23.74 -21.74
CA GLY A 209 16.96 25.06 -21.89
C GLY A 209 16.51 26.14 -20.92
N HIS A 210 15.41 25.99 -20.18
CA HIS A 210 14.95 27.12 -19.37
C HIS A 210 13.92 26.73 -18.30
N LEU A 211 14.38 26.19 -17.17
CA LEU A 211 13.84 26.48 -15.83
C LEU A 211 14.74 25.79 -14.78
N ARG A 212 15.52 26.60 -14.06
CA ARG A 212 16.11 26.18 -12.80
C ARG A 212 14.97 26.03 -11.78
N LEU A 213 14.69 24.81 -11.35
CA LEU A 213 14.25 24.61 -9.97
C LEU A 213 15.45 24.99 -9.11
N SER A 214 15.41 26.21 -8.60
CA SER A 214 16.44 26.74 -7.72
C SER A 214 16.50 25.88 -6.47
N ARG A 215 17.65 25.24 -6.31
CA ARG A 215 18.18 24.71 -5.07
C ARG A 215 18.21 25.88 -4.07
N CYS A 216 17.40 25.84 -3.01
CA CYS A 216 17.58 26.74 -1.87
C CYS A 216 18.78 26.23 -1.07
N VAL A 217 19.97 26.59 -1.51
CA VAL A 217 21.17 26.58 -0.68
C VAL A 217 21.52 28.05 -0.47
N ASN A 218 21.33 28.49 0.77
CA ASN A 218 21.88 29.65 1.46
C ASN A 218 22.28 30.91 0.66
N ASN A 219 21.85 32.03 1.25
CA ASN A 219 22.23 33.43 1.04
C ASN A 219 21.40 34.24 0.05
N THR A 220 20.62 35.15 0.65
CA THR A 220 20.33 36.52 0.20
C THR A 220 20.03 36.67 -1.29
N THR A 221 18.75 36.63 -1.66
CA THR A 221 17.99 37.81 -2.10
C THR A 221 16.57 37.44 -2.49
N SER A 222 15.67 38.40 -2.24
CA SER A 222 14.27 38.47 -2.62
C SER A 222 13.98 37.95 -4.04
N CYS A 223 12.95 37.10 -4.17
CA CYS A 223 12.08 37.10 -5.34
C CYS A 223 10.69 36.59 -4.92
N ALA A 224 9.76 37.53 -4.80
CA ALA A 224 8.34 37.27 -4.90
C ALA A 224 8.03 36.71 -6.29
N LEU A 225 6.97 35.90 -6.42
CA LEU A 225 5.92 36.07 -7.43
C LEU A 225 4.82 35.01 -7.25
N PHE A 226 3.63 35.44 -7.70
CA PHE A 226 2.37 34.70 -7.87
C PHE A 226 2.50 33.44 -8.72
#